data_AF-A0AAW5EF89-F1
#
_entry.id   AF-A0AAW5EF89-F1
#
_cell.length_a   1.000
_cell.length_b   1.000
_cell.length_c   1.000
_cell.angle_alpha   90.00
_cell.angle_beta   90.00
_cell.angle_gamma   90.00
#
_symmetry.space_group_name_H-M   'P 1'
#
loop_
_entity.id
_entity.type
_entity.pdbx_description
1 polymer ?
#
loop_
_entity_poly.entity_id
_entity_poly.type
_entity_poly.pdbx_seq_one_letter_code
_entity_poly.pdbx_strand_id
1 'polypeptide(L)'
;YKFIKGKIKDENSLFGDELVKIEFSLEAQELLKAGKELFKYYHTHSEDKGYLVNASFYDIKEFFQGRDEKGRMNRPSQAKDEHYKILLSDLNIALNALAKKLEPKIYEYGFLKE
;
A
#
# COMPACT_ATOMS: atom_id res chain seq x y z
N TYR A 1 41.48 5.48 -11.76
CA TYR A 1 41.24 4.83 -10.45
C TYR A 1 41.45 3.32 -10.60
N LYS A 2 42.34 2.72 -9.80
CA LYS A 2 42.57 1.27 -9.77
C LYS A 2 41.56 0.64 -8.80
N PHE A 3 40.60 -0.10 -9.33
CA PHE A 3 39.70 -0.90 -8.51
C PHE A 3 40.44 -2.12 -7.95
N ILE A 4 40.15 -2.47 -6.70
CA ILE A 4 40.67 -3.67 -6.03
C ILE A 4 40.03 -4.89 -6.72
N LYS A 5 40.86 -5.79 -7.27
CA LYS A 5 40.41 -7.11 -7.79
C LYS A 5 40.09 -8.04 -6.61
N GLY A 6 39.00 -7.77 -5.90
CA GLY A 6 38.43 -8.71 -4.94
C GLY A 6 37.64 -9.78 -5.69
N LYS A 7 38.00 -11.06 -5.57
CA LYS A 7 37.10 -12.15 -5.97
C LYS A 7 35.94 -12.15 -4.96
N ILE A 8 34.73 -11.84 -5.42
CA ILE A 8 33.52 -12.06 -4.64
C ILE A 8 33.39 -13.58 -4.51
N LYS A 9 33.72 -14.12 -3.33
CA LYS A 9 33.41 -15.49 -2.98
C LYS A 9 31.94 -15.52 -2.61
N ASP A 10 31.12 -16.07 -3.50
CA ASP A 10 29.68 -16.23 -3.35
C ASP A 10 29.36 -17.43 -2.44
N GLU A 11 29.99 -17.46 -1.25
CA GLU A 11 29.88 -18.60 -0.33
C GLU A 11 28.74 -18.41 0.67
N ASN A 12 28.12 -17.23 0.68
CA ASN A 12 26.91 -16.93 1.44
C ASN A 12 26.11 -15.88 0.67
N SER A 13 25.32 -16.31 -0.32
CA SER A 13 24.29 -15.42 -0.86
C SER A 13 23.42 -14.97 0.32
N LEU A 14 23.48 -13.68 0.65
CA LEU A 14 22.78 -13.08 1.79
C LEU A 14 21.26 -13.32 1.73
N PHE A 15 20.78 -13.57 0.52
CA PHE A 15 19.46 -14.08 0.21
C PHE A 15 19.70 -15.42 -0.48
N GLY A 16 19.49 -16.54 0.21
CA GLY A 16 19.69 -17.86 -0.39
C GLY A 16 18.98 -17.97 -1.74
N ASP A 17 19.52 -18.78 -2.66
CA ASP A 17 19.01 -19.00 -4.03
C ASP A 17 17.58 -19.58 -4.11
N GLU A 18 16.83 -19.58 -3.02
CA GLU A 18 15.43 -19.94 -3.02
C GLU A 18 14.58 -18.72 -3.36
N LEU A 19 14.18 -18.66 -4.63
CA LEU A 19 12.94 -18.01 -5.06
C LEU A 19 11.75 -18.77 -4.46
N VAL A 20 11.63 -18.79 -3.12
CA VAL A 20 10.47 -19.35 -2.45
C VAL A 20 9.25 -18.57 -2.93
N LYS A 21 8.28 -19.28 -3.48
CA LYS A 21 7.00 -18.69 -3.86
C LYS A 21 6.39 -18.06 -2.61
N ILE A 22 6.31 -16.74 -2.58
CA ILE A 22 5.70 -16.00 -1.48
C ILE A 22 4.19 -16.27 -1.53
N GLU A 23 3.69 -16.96 -0.51
CA GLU A 23 2.26 -17.16 -0.33
C GLU A 23 1.69 -16.09 0.60
N PHE A 24 0.74 -15.31 0.09
CA PHE A 24 0.02 -14.34 0.89
C PHE A 24 -1.01 -15.03 1.78
N SER A 25 -1.17 -14.51 3.00
CA SER A 25 -2.31 -14.90 3.83
C SER A 25 -3.63 -14.43 3.20
N LEU A 26 -4.73 -15.04 3.63
CA LEU A 26 -6.07 -14.66 3.16
C LEU A 26 -6.34 -13.15 3.32
N GLU A 27 -5.99 -12.59 4.47
CA GLU A 27 -6.18 -11.17 4.81
C GLU A 27 -5.33 -10.25 3.93
N ALA A 28 -4.11 -10.69 3.57
CA ALA A 28 -3.27 -9.97 2.62
C ALA A 28 -3.85 -10.01 1.20
N GLN A 29 -4.42 -11.15 0.79
CA GLN A 29 -5.13 -11.27 -0.49
C GLN A 29 -6.39 -10.40 -0.53
N GLU A 30 -7.15 -10.32 0.57
CA GLU A 30 -8.32 -9.45 0.71
C GLU A 30 -7.93 -7.96 0.64
N LEU A 31 -6.85 -7.57 1.32
CA LEU A 31 -6.33 -6.20 1.23
C LEU A 31 -5.91 -5.85 -0.21
N LEU A 32 -5.20 -6.75 -0.88
CA LEU A 32 -4.80 -6.57 -2.29
C LEU A 32 -6.03 -6.45 -3.21
N LYS A 33 -7.08 -7.24 -2.97
CA LYS A 33 -8.34 -7.16 -3.70
C LYS A 33 -9.01 -5.82 -3.48
N ALA A 34 -9.18 -5.37 -2.23
CA ALA A 34 -9.80 -4.08 -1.91
C ALA A 34 -9.01 -2.91 -2.52
N GLY A 35 -7.68 -2.94 -2.42
CA GLY A 35 -6.81 -1.93 -3.04
C GLY A 35 -6.93 -1.90 -4.56
N LYS A 36 -7.04 -3.06 -5.21
CA LYS A 36 -7.25 -3.17 -6.65
C LYS A 36 -8.59 -2.60 -7.09
N GLU A 37 -9.67 -2.83 -6.34
CA GLU A 37 -10.98 -2.26 -6.68
C GLU A 37 -10.99 -0.73 -6.53
N LEU A 38 -10.38 -0.17 -5.48
CA LEU A 38 -10.19 1.28 -5.35
C LEU A 38 -9.36 1.85 -6.50
N PHE A 39 -8.27 1.18 -6.87
CA PHE A 39 -7.39 1.60 -7.97
C PHE A 39 -8.12 1.59 -9.32
N LYS A 40 -8.88 0.52 -9.62
CA LYS A 40 -9.71 0.45 -10.83
C LYS A 40 -10.72 1.59 -10.87
N TYR A 41 -11.41 1.84 -9.76
CA TYR A 41 -12.41 2.91 -9.68
C TYR A 41 -11.80 4.28 -9.92
N TYR A 42 -10.62 4.55 -9.36
CA TYR A 42 -9.90 5.79 -9.69
C TYR A 42 -9.64 5.92 -11.20
N HIS A 43 -9.21 4.85 -11.87
CA HIS A 43 -8.94 4.87 -13.30
C HIS A 43 -10.17 4.99 -14.20
N THR A 44 -11.40 4.84 -13.68
CA THR A 44 -12.60 5.18 -14.47
C THR A 44 -12.76 6.69 -14.67
N HIS A 45 -12.04 7.51 -13.90
CA HIS A 45 -12.08 8.98 -13.95
C HIS A 45 -10.98 9.57 -14.86
N SER A 46 -10.52 8.81 -15.85
CA SER A 46 -9.40 9.22 -16.72
C SER A 46 -9.63 10.50 -17.52
N GLU A 47 -10.88 10.91 -17.68
CA GLU A 47 -11.27 12.14 -18.39
C GLU A 47 -11.36 13.36 -17.45
N ASP A 48 -11.31 13.15 -16.13
CA ASP A 48 -11.49 14.21 -15.14
C ASP A 48 -10.22 15.04 -14.95
N LYS A 49 -10.43 16.32 -14.63
CA LYS A 49 -9.32 17.23 -14.29
C LYS A 49 -8.63 16.77 -13.00
N GLY A 50 -7.31 16.68 -13.04
CA GLY A 50 -6.50 16.23 -11.89
C GLY A 50 -6.27 14.72 -11.85
N TYR A 51 -6.72 13.97 -12.86
CA TYR A 51 -6.32 12.58 -13.05
C TYR A 51 -4.81 12.45 -13.30
N LEU A 52 -4.20 11.43 -12.69
CA LEU A 52 -2.80 11.07 -12.80
C LEU A 52 -2.69 9.58 -13.15
N VAL A 53 -2.08 9.27 -14.28
CA VAL A 53 -1.91 7.87 -14.74
C VAL A 53 -1.07 7.03 -13.77
N ASN A 54 -0.14 7.64 -13.07
CA ASN A 54 0.78 7.04 -12.11
C ASN A 54 0.45 7.45 -10.66
N ALA A 55 -0.83 7.64 -10.34
CA ALA A 55 -1.28 8.06 -9.03
C ALA A 55 -0.79 7.12 -7.91
N SER A 56 -0.19 7.70 -6.88
CA SER A 56 0.00 7.04 -5.59
C SER A 56 -1.33 6.95 -4.84
N PHE A 57 -1.38 6.13 -3.79
CA PHE A 57 -2.58 6.08 -2.93
C PHE A 57 -2.93 7.46 -2.34
N TYR A 58 -1.93 8.30 -2.07
CA TYR A 58 -2.16 9.65 -1.56
C TYR A 58 -2.84 10.53 -2.62
N ASP A 59 -2.40 10.45 -3.88
CA ASP A 59 -2.99 11.20 -4.99
C ASP A 59 -4.45 10.77 -5.23
N ILE A 60 -4.74 9.48 -5.14
CA ILE A 60 -6.11 8.96 -5.23
C ILE A 60 -6.98 9.54 -4.09
N LYS A 61 -6.47 9.57 -2.86
CA LYS A 61 -7.21 10.19 -1.74
C LYS A 61 -7.43 11.68 -1.97
N GLU A 62 -6.42 12.38 -2.47
CA GLU A 62 -6.54 13.81 -2.78
C GLU A 62 -7.59 14.08 -3.86
N PHE A 63 -7.62 13.26 -4.91
CA PHE A 63 -8.59 13.37 -5.99
C PHE A 63 -10.04 13.34 -5.48
N PHE A 64 -10.37 12.38 -4.61
CA PHE A 64 -11.74 12.22 -4.09
C PHE A 64 -12.08 13.11 -2.89
N GLN A 65 -11.12 13.34 -2.00
CA GLN A 65 -11.36 14.10 -0.76
C GLN A 65 -11.18 15.61 -0.99
N GLY A 66 -10.33 16.01 -1.94
CA GLY A 66 -9.94 17.39 -2.17
C GLY A 66 -9.14 17.99 -1.00
N ARG A 67 -8.90 19.30 -1.09
CA ARG A 67 -8.24 20.09 -0.05
C ARG A 67 -9.14 21.20 0.48
N ASP A 68 -8.87 21.64 1.70
CA ASP A 68 -9.47 22.83 2.30
C ASP A 68 -8.80 24.13 1.80
N GLU A 69 -9.31 25.28 2.21
CA GLU A 69 -8.79 26.60 1.85
C GLU A 69 -7.34 26.84 2.32
N LYS A 70 -6.86 26.06 3.30
CA LYS A 70 -5.50 26.11 3.84
C LYS A 70 -4.59 25.06 3.17
N GLY A 71 -5.08 24.37 2.15
CA GLY A 71 -4.36 23.33 1.41
C GLY A 71 -4.23 22.00 2.17
N ARG A 72 -4.98 21.77 3.25
CA ARG A 72 -4.98 20.48 3.97
C ARG A 72 -5.96 19.52 3.31
N MET A 73 -5.58 18.25 3.21
CA MET A 73 -6.47 17.22 2.68
C MET A 73 -7.70 17.07 3.57
N ASN A 74 -8.90 17.07 2.97
CA ASN A 74 -10.14 16.87 3.71
C ASN A 74 -10.22 15.44 4.27
N ARG A 75 -11.07 15.24 5.28
CA ARG A 75 -11.32 13.90 5.84
C ARG A 75 -12.09 13.04 4.85
N PRO A 76 -11.93 11.70 4.89
CA PRO A 76 -12.70 10.79 4.04
C PRO A 76 -14.22 11.01 4.10
N SER A 77 -14.74 11.34 5.28
CA SER A 77 -16.18 11.61 5.49
C SER A 77 -16.69 12.85 4.76
N GLN A 78 -15.79 13.74 4.33
CA GLN A 78 -16.12 14.95 3.57
C GLN A 78 -16.05 14.75 2.05
N ALA A 79 -15.59 13.57 1.60
CA ALA A 79 -15.60 13.23 0.18
C ALA A 79 -17.05 13.14 -0.32
N LYS A 80 -17.31 13.73 -1.50
CA LYS A 80 -18.63 13.74 -2.13
C LYS A 80 -18.97 12.40 -2.78
N ASP A 81 -17.96 11.67 -3.23
CA ASP A 81 -18.13 10.39 -3.89
C ASP A 81 -18.46 9.29 -2.87
N GLU A 82 -19.71 8.81 -2.90
CA GLU A 82 -20.19 7.75 -2.01
C GLU A 82 -19.54 6.39 -2.30
N HIS A 83 -19.27 6.09 -3.57
CA HIS A 83 -18.68 4.81 -3.96
C HIS A 83 -17.22 4.71 -3.50
N TYR A 84 -16.46 5.78 -3.69
CA TYR A 84 -15.12 5.94 -3.12
C TYR A 84 -15.11 5.70 -1.60
N LYS A 85 -16.07 6.28 -0.87
CA LYS A 85 -16.14 6.11 0.60
C LYS A 85 -16.34 4.65 1.00
N ILE A 86 -17.17 3.91 0.27
CA ILE A 86 -17.35 2.46 0.49
C ILE A 86 -16.05 1.72 0.21
N LEU A 87 -15.42 1.94 -0.94
CA LEU A 87 -14.16 1.27 -1.31
C LEU A 87 -13.02 1.57 -0.33
N LEU A 88 -12.91 2.82 0.14
CA LEU A 88 -11.93 3.21 1.14
C LEU A 88 -12.23 2.58 2.51
N SER A 89 -13.51 2.47 2.88
CA SER A 89 -13.93 1.77 4.10
C SER A 89 -13.54 0.29 4.04
N ASP A 90 -13.85 -0.40 2.95
CA ASP A 90 -13.51 -1.80 2.73
C ASP A 90 -11.99 -2.02 2.78
N LEU A 91 -11.23 -1.13 2.15
CA LEU A 91 -9.76 -1.14 2.20
C LEU A 91 -9.25 -1.02 3.64
N ASN A 92 -9.79 -0.09 4.43
CA ASN A 92 -9.38 0.11 5.83
C ASN A 92 -9.77 -1.08 6.72
N ILE A 93 -10.91 -1.71 6.48
CA ILE A 93 -11.33 -2.93 7.19
C ILE A 93 -10.33 -4.06 6.92
N ALA A 94 -9.99 -4.30 5.64
CA ALA A 94 -9.01 -5.32 5.27
C ALA A 94 -7.61 -5.01 5.82
N LEU A 95 -7.21 -3.73 5.82
CA LEU A 95 -5.93 -3.29 6.38
C LEU A 95 -5.85 -3.58 7.88
N ASN A 96 -6.92 -3.29 8.62
CA ASN A 96 -6.99 -3.58 10.06
C ASN A 96 -6.99 -5.10 10.34
N ALA A 97 -7.65 -5.90 9.50
CA ALA A 97 -7.63 -7.35 9.63
C ALA A 97 -6.21 -7.91 9.44
N LEU A 98 -5.49 -7.44 8.41
CA LEU A 98 -4.10 -7.81 8.19
C LEU A 98 -3.19 -7.34 9.33
N ALA A 99 -3.37 -6.10 9.81
CA ALA A 99 -2.57 -5.55 10.91
C ALA A 99 -2.66 -6.42 12.17
N LYS A 100 -3.87 -6.85 12.56
CA LYS A 100 -4.08 -7.77 13.70
C LYS A 100 -3.36 -9.11 13.53
N LYS A 101 -3.25 -9.61 12.30
CA LYS A 101 -2.52 -10.86 12.01
C LYS A 101 -1.01 -10.70 12.13
N LEU A 102 -0.50 -9.51 11.79
CA LEU A 102 0.93 -9.21 11.83
C LEU A 102 1.38 -8.78 13.24
N GLU A 103 0.48 -8.25 14.06
CA GLU A 103 0.76 -7.72 15.39
C GLU A 103 1.61 -8.66 16.27
N PRO A 104 1.33 -9.96 16.43
CA PRO A 104 2.16 -10.84 17.25
C PRO A 104 3.61 -10.93 16.75
N LYS A 105 3.78 -10.96 15.42
CA LYS A 105 5.10 -11.05 14.78
C LYS A 105 5.91 -9.76 14.94
N ILE A 106 5.24 -8.61 15.08
CA ILE A 106 5.91 -7.32 15.32
C ILE A 106 6.65 -7.35 16.66
N TYR A 107 6.04 -7.92 17.70
CA TYR A 107 6.69 -8.12 19.00
C TYR A 107 7.73 -9.24 18.96
N GLU A 108 7.41 -10.37 18.32
CA GLU A 108 8.35 -11.51 18.16
C GLU A 108 9.67 -11.10 17.49
N TYR A 109 9.59 -10.29 16.44
CA TYR A 109 10.76 -9.79 15.71
C TYR A 109 11.37 -8.53 16.33
N GLY A 110 10.86 -8.03 17.45
CA GLY A 110 11.42 -6.89 18.18
C GLY A 110 11.29 -5.54 17.47
N PHE A 111 10.34 -5.38 16.55
CA PHE A 111 10.05 -4.09 15.93
C PHE A 111 9.47 -3.10 16.94
N LEU A 112 8.75 -3.59 17.95
CA LEU A 112 8.26 -2.83 19.09
C LEU A 112 8.67 -3.53 20.40
N LYS A 113 8.85 -2.74 21.47
CA LYS A 113 9.07 -3.26 22.82
C LYS A 113 7.72 -3.44 23.52
N GLU A 114 7.60 -4.51 24.31
CA GLU A 114 6.47 -4.75 25.22
C GLU A 114 6.32 -3.66 26.28
#